data_AF-A0A944F8T2-F1
#
_entry.id   AF-A0A944F8T2-F1
#
_cell.length_a   1.000
_cell.length_b   1.000
_cell.length_c   1.000
_cell.angle_alpha   90.00
_cell.angle_beta   90.00
_cell.angle_gamma   90.00
#
_symmetry.space_group_name_H-M   'P 1'
#
loop_
_entity.id
_entity.type
_entity.pdbx_description
1 polymer ?
#
loop_
_entity_poly.entity_id
_entity_poly.type
_entity_poly.pdbx_seq_one_letter_code
_entity_poly.pdbx_strand_id
1 'polypeptide(L)'
;MLRTGIQWEYLPQELSFESGMTCWRRLAAWKEAGVWDRLHAVLLRKLRAARQLDWSRAVIDSSHMRAARRGPQADRTRSTAHGRAASTTSSSTAKASRSPCR
;
A
#
# COMPACT_ATOMS: atom_id res chain seq x y z
N MET A 1 13.60 5.76 -11.44
CA MET A 1 12.24 5.21 -11.68
C MET A 1 11.76 4.52 -10.42
N LEU A 2 10.84 5.12 -9.66
CA LEU A 2 10.08 4.41 -8.62
C LEU A 2 8.89 3.75 -9.32
N ARG A 3 9.03 2.46 -9.64
CA ARG A 3 8.06 1.71 -10.46
C ARG A 3 6.94 1.07 -9.63
N THR A 4 6.99 1.24 -8.31
CA THR A 4 6.05 0.69 -7.33
C THR A 4 6.02 1.59 -6.11
N GLY A 5 4.86 1.69 -5.46
CA GLY A 5 4.73 2.39 -4.18
C GLY A 5 5.79 1.92 -3.18
N ILE A 6 6.40 2.87 -2.49
CA ILE A 6 7.34 2.58 -1.40
C ILE A 6 6.50 2.05 -0.23
N GLN A 7 6.86 0.90 0.35
CA GLN A 7 6.17 0.44 1.57
C GLN A 7 6.39 1.47 2.67
N TRP A 8 5.41 1.65 3.55
CA TRP A 8 5.46 2.69 4.60
C TRP A 8 6.77 2.67 5.41
N GLU A 9 7.33 1.49 5.68
CA GLU A 9 8.60 1.30 6.40
C GLU A 9 9.85 1.78 5.66
N TYR A 10 9.79 1.89 4.33
CA TYR A 10 10.87 2.40 3.47
C TYR A 10 10.75 3.91 3.21
N LEU A 11 9.88 4.62 3.92
CA LEU A 11 9.85 6.07 3.85
C LEU A 11 11.18 6.66 4.36
N PRO A 12 11.78 7.61 3.61
CA PRO A 12 13.01 8.27 4.03
C PRO A 12 12.86 8.91 5.42
N GLN A 13 13.78 8.61 6.34
CA GLN A 13 13.75 9.13 7.71
C GLN A 13 14.05 10.65 7.75
N GLU A 14 14.68 11.17 6.71
CA GLU A 14 15.00 12.59 6.52
C GLU A 14 13.74 13.47 6.41
N LEU A 15 12.59 12.86 6.09
CA LEU A 15 11.30 13.55 6.02
C LEU A 15 10.69 13.86 7.40
N SER A 16 11.44 13.65 8.49
CA SER A 16 11.02 13.94 9.87
C SER A 16 9.78 13.16 10.36
N PHE A 17 9.45 12.04 9.71
CA PHE A 17 8.36 11.18 10.13
C PHE A 17 8.88 10.12 11.11
N GLU A 18 8.39 10.16 12.35
CA GLU A 18 8.80 9.26 13.44
C GLU A 18 8.71 7.76 13.10
N SER A 19 7.80 7.39 12.17
CA SER A 19 7.80 6.08 11.50
C SER A 19 6.85 6.09 10.31
N GLY A 20 7.04 5.14 9.38
CA GLY A 20 6.10 4.87 8.30
C GLY A 20 4.66 4.61 8.78
N MET A 21 4.51 3.90 9.90
CA MET A 21 3.21 3.62 10.49
C MET A 21 2.52 4.87 11.06
N THR A 22 3.29 5.82 11.61
CA THR A 22 2.76 7.12 12.03
C THR A 22 2.23 7.89 10.82
N CYS A 23 2.94 7.88 9.69
CA CYS A 23 2.49 8.48 8.44
C CYS A 23 1.18 7.84 7.94
N TRP A 24 1.11 6.51 7.94
CA TRP A 24 -0.09 5.78 7.54
C TRP A 24 -1.30 6.09 8.43
N ARG A 25 -1.12 6.12 9.76
CA ARG A 25 -2.20 6.47 10.71
C ARG A 25 -2.72 7.88 10.46
N ARG A 26 -1.83 8.83 10.18
CA ARG A 26 -2.21 10.21 9.86
C ARG A 26 -2.98 10.28 8.53
N LEU A 27 -2.54 9.54 7.52
CA LEU A 27 -3.25 9.42 6.26
C LEU A 27 -4.65 8.81 6.45
N ALA A 28 -4.77 7.76 7.24
CA ALA A 28 -6.05 7.14 7.59
C ALA A 28 -6.97 8.14 8.31
N ALA A 29 -6.46 8.85 9.32
CA ALA A 29 -7.23 9.87 10.03
C ALA A 29 -7.74 10.98 9.10
N TRP A 30 -6.95 11.40 8.12
CA TRP A 30 -7.38 12.38 7.11
C TRP A 30 -8.45 11.84 6.17
N LYS A 31 -8.37 10.54 5.84
CA LYS A 31 -9.41 9.86 5.07
C LYS A 31 -10.73 9.84 5.85
N GLU A 32 -10.70 9.42 7.12
CA GLU A 32 -11.90 9.41 7.99
C GLU A 32 -12.46 10.82 8.21
N ALA A 33 -11.60 11.84 8.31
CA ALA A 33 -12.02 13.23 8.43
C ALA A 33 -12.53 13.85 7.10
N GLY A 34 -12.53 13.10 5.99
CA GLY A 34 -12.97 13.57 4.68
C GLY A 34 -12.10 14.67 4.08
N VAL A 35 -10.83 14.78 4.51
CA VAL A 35 -9.89 15.82 4.05
C VAL A 35 -9.68 15.74 2.55
N TRP A 36 -9.54 14.53 2.01
CA TRP A 36 -9.31 14.29 0.58
C TRP A 36 -10.48 14.78 -0.28
N ASP A 37 -11.71 14.50 0.13
CA ASP A 37 -12.90 14.93 -0.59
C ASP A 37 -13.01 16.46 -0.62
N ARG A 38 -12.77 17.10 0.53
CA ARG A 38 -12.76 18.57 0.64
C ARG A 38 -11.67 19.19 -0.22
N LEU A 39 -10.45 18.63 -0.16
CA LEU A 39 -9.32 19.11 -0.95
C LEU A 39 -9.61 18.99 -2.44
N HIS A 40 -10.13 17.84 -2.87
CA HIS A 40 -10.52 17.61 -4.27
C HIS A 40 -11.57 18.64 -4.71
N ALA A 41 -12.64 18.84 -3.94
CA ALA A 41 -13.67 19.83 -4.28
C ALA A 41 -13.10 21.25 -4.41
N VAL A 42 -12.19 21.66 -3.52
CA VAL A 42 -11.54 22.97 -3.57
C VAL A 42 -10.68 23.13 -4.82
N LEU A 43 -9.84 22.14 -5.13
CA LEU A 43 -8.98 22.16 -6.32
C LEU A 43 -9.81 22.18 -7.60
N LEU A 44 -10.85 21.34 -7.67
CA LEU A 44 -11.75 21.28 -8.82
C LEU A 44 -12.45 22.63 -9.04
N ARG A 45 -12.92 23.27 -7.96
CA ARG A 45 -13.54 24.60 -8.05
C ARG A 45 -12.55 25.65 -8.58
N LYS A 46 -11.31 25.65 -8.09
CA LYS A 46 -10.27 26.58 -8.55
C LYS A 46 -9.93 26.37 -10.03
N LEU A 47 -9.76 25.13 -10.46
CA LEU A 47 -9.42 24.80 -11.86
C LEU A 47 -10.58 25.10 -12.82
N ARG A 48 -11.83 24.87 -12.39
CA ARG A 48 -13.04 25.28 -13.15
C ARG A 48 -13.12 26.79 -13.32
N ALA A 49 -12.91 27.55 -12.24
CA ALA A 49 -12.90 29.01 -12.28
C ALA A 49 -11.79 29.55 -13.20
N ALA A 50 -10.62 28.91 -13.20
CA ALA A 50 -9.50 29.28 -14.06
C ALA A 50 -9.61 28.77 -15.51
N ARG A 51 -10.66 27.99 -15.86
CA ARG A 51 -10.83 27.35 -17.18
C ARG A 51 -9.64 26.50 -17.62
N GLN A 52 -8.92 25.90 -16.67
CA GLN A 52 -7.71 25.09 -16.93
C GLN A 52 -7.99 23.58 -17.03
N LEU A 53 -9.26 23.18 -16.98
CA LEU A 53 -9.64 21.79 -17.18
C LEU A 53 -9.84 21.54 -18.68
N ASP A 54 -8.99 20.69 -19.24
CA ASP A 54 -9.19 20.14 -20.57
C ASP A 54 -10.25 19.04 -20.50
N TRP A 55 -11.42 19.32 -21.09
CA TRP A 55 -12.55 18.39 -21.13
C TRP A 55 -12.54 17.49 -22.37
N SER A 56 -11.60 17.69 -23.29
CA SER A 56 -11.48 16.82 -24.48
C SER A 56 -11.01 15.40 -24.12
N ARG A 57 -10.42 15.24 -22.94
CA ARG A 57 -9.86 13.98 -22.46
C ARG A 57 -10.19 13.74 -20.99
N ALA A 58 -10.92 12.66 -20.73
CA ALA A 58 -11.10 12.11 -19.39
C ALA A 58 -10.46 10.72 -19.33
N VAL A 59 -9.56 10.49 -18.38
CA VAL A 59 -8.93 9.19 -18.15
C VAL A 59 -9.45 8.65 -16.83
N ILE A 60 -10.11 7.50 -16.88
CA ILE A 60 -10.48 6.75 -15.68
C ILE A 60 -9.29 5.85 -15.35
N ASP A 61 -8.66 6.07 -14.19
CA ASP A 61 -7.61 5.17 -13.72
C ASP A 61 -8.18 3.81 -13.30
N SER A 62 -7.43 2.75 -13.58
CA SER A 62 -7.90 1.36 -13.50
C SER A 62 -8.32 0.95 -12.07
N SER A 63 -9.49 0.33 -11.92
CA SER A 63 -9.96 -0.23 -10.65
C SER A 63 -9.32 -1.62 -10.43
N HIS A 64 -8.52 -1.79 -9.38
CA HIS A 64 -8.06 -3.12 -8.94
C HIS A 64 -9.21 -3.87 -8.24
N MET A 65 -9.97 -4.67 -8.99
CA MET A 65 -10.93 -5.62 -8.40
C MET A 65 -10.24 -6.95 -8.11
N ARG A 66 -10.33 -7.44 -6.86
CA ARG A 66 -9.92 -8.81 -6.56
C ARG A 66 -10.84 -9.78 -7.30
N ALA A 67 -10.26 -10.75 -8.00
CA ALA A 67 -11.02 -11.81 -8.63
C ALA A 67 -11.85 -12.56 -7.57
N ALA A 68 -13.17 -12.45 -7.64
CA ALA A 68 -14.09 -13.03 -6.67
C ALA A 68 -14.26 -14.54 -6.82
N ARG A 69 -13.70 -15.16 -7.88
CA ARG A 69 -13.86 -16.59 -8.15
C ARG A 69 -12.53 -17.25 -8.47
N ARG A 70 -12.15 -18.18 -7.59
CA ARG A 70 -11.23 -19.27 -7.91
C ARG A 70 -11.84 -20.05 -9.07
N GLY A 71 -11.07 -20.34 -10.11
CA GLY A 71 -11.49 -21.25 -11.18
C GLY A 71 -11.88 -22.63 -10.62
N PRO A 72 -12.51 -23.50 -11.43
CA PRO A 72 -12.87 -24.85 -11.01
C PRO A 72 -11.69 -25.54 -10.32
N GLN A 73 -11.98 -26.27 -9.24
CA GLN A 73 -10.96 -26.99 -8.47
C GLN A 73 -10.12 -27.84 -9.42
N ALA A 74 -8.83 -27.50 -9.54
CA ALA A 74 -7.89 -28.32 -10.30
C ALA A 74 -7.94 -29.74 -9.72
N ASP A 75 -7.95 -30.71 -10.62
CA ASP A 75 -7.99 -32.12 -10.28
C ASP A 75 -6.89 -32.47 -9.25
N ARG A 76 -7.13 -33.47 -8.40
CA ARG A 76 -6.28 -33.76 -7.23
C ARG A 76 -4.83 -33.99 -7.67
N THR A 77 -3.97 -33.00 -7.50
CA THR A 77 -2.54 -33.11 -7.82
C THR A 77 -1.95 -34.27 -7.02
N ARG A 78 -1.27 -35.20 -7.72
CA ARG A 78 -0.55 -36.30 -7.08
C ARG A 78 0.41 -35.70 -6.06
N SER A 79 0.30 -36.10 -4.79
CA SER A 79 1.20 -35.63 -3.75
C SER A 79 2.63 -36.01 -4.14
N THR A 80 3.45 -35.01 -4.46
CA THR A 80 4.89 -35.17 -4.38
C THR A 80 5.23 -35.37 -2.90
N ALA A 81 6.18 -36.27 -2.62
CA ALA A 81 6.61 -36.60 -1.27
C ALA A 81 6.94 -35.32 -0.48
N HIS A 82 6.76 -35.36 0.85
CA HIS A 82 7.05 -34.22 1.74
C HIS A 82 8.53 -33.83 1.67
N GLY A 83 8.86 -32.98 0.71
CA GLY A 83 10.10 -32.20 0.67
C GLY A 83 9.82 -30.83 1.27
N ARG A 84 10.64 -30.41 2.22
CA ARG A 84 10.60 -29.05 2.75
C ARG A 84 10.81 -28.08 1.59
N ALA A 85 9.75 -27.36 1.21
CA ALA A 85 9.86 -26.30 0.21
C ALA A 85 10.92 -25.29 0.67
N ALA A 86 11.82 -24.90 -0.23
CA ALA A 86 12.78 -23.84 0.04
C ALA A 86 11.99 -22.59 0.46
N SER A 87 12.19 -22.13 1.70
CA SER A 87 11.57 -20.89 2.17
C SER A 87 12.17 -19.73 1.38
N THR A 88 11.33 -19.04 0.60
CA THR A 88 11.66 -17.76 -0.02
C THR A 88 11.51 -16.59 0.96
N THR A 89 11.13 -16.89 2.21
CA THR A 89 11.02 -15.92 3.30
C THR A 89 12.38 -15.73 3.98
N SER A 90 13.12 -14.68 3.61
CA SER A 90 14.25 -14.20 4.39
C SER A 90 13.75 -13.44 5.62
N SER A 91 13.72 -14.08 6.78
CA SER A 91 13.53 -13.38 8.06
C SER A 91 14.89 -12.87 8.57
N SER A 92 15.17 -11.56 8.42
CA SER A 92 16.22 -10.93 9.20
C SER A 92 15.66 -10.58 10.58
N THR A 93 15.82 -11.50 11.52
CA THR A 93 15.64 -11.14 12.93
C THR A 93 16.67 -11.89 13.74
N ALA A 94 17.70 -11.19 14.18
CA ALA A 94 18.62 -11.71 15.18
C ALA A 94 17.84 -11.98 16.48
N LYS A 95 18.04 -13.16 17.08
CA LYS A 95 17.56 -13.43 18.45
C LYS A 95 18.29 -12.46 19.39
N ALA A 96 17.59 -11.46 19.93
CA ALA A 96 18.08 -10.71 21.06
C ALA A 96 18.12 -11.63 22.29
N SER A 97 19.30 -11.81 22.88
CA SER A 97 19.47 -12.43 24.19
C SER A 97 18.87 -11.52 25.26
N ARG A 98 18.09 -12.09 26.19
CA ARG A 98 17.65 -11.38 27.40
C ARG A 98 18.71 -11.59 28.48
N SER A 99 19.40 -10.53 28.87
CA SER A 99 20.26 -10.50 30.05
C SER A 99 19.39 -10.45 31.32
N PRO A 100 19.70 -11.19 32.40
CA PRO A 100 19.08 -10.97 33.69
C PRO A 100 19.78 -9.80 34.41
N CYS A 101 19.03 -8.77 34.78
CA CYS A 101 19.50 -7.76 35.74
C CYS A 101 19.49 -8.36 37.15
N ARG A 102 20.56 -8.11 37.90
CA ARG A 102 20.68 -8.35 39.35
C ARG A 102 20.48 -7.04 40.09
#